data_AF-A0A3M2AUX2-F1
#
_entry.id   AF-A0A3M2AUX2-F1
#
_cell.length_a   1.000
_cell.length_b   1.000
_cell.length_c   1.000
_cell.angle_alpha   90.00
_cell.angle_beta   90.00
_cell.angle_gamma   90.00
#
_symmetry.space_group_name_H-M   'P 1'
#
loop_
_entity.id
_entity.type
_entity.pdbx_description
1 polymer ?
#
loop_
_entity_poly.entity_id
_entity_poly.type
_entity_poly.pdbx_seq_one_letter_code
_entity_poly.pdbx_strand_id
1 'polypeptide(L)'
;MRKSLLAMAALMGVAVVPSKAAMFRVDEQTFANMGVQMQIWGQHLGKRTDGEKSRTDFSINDVRVYFNGQVNKLVRFNAELSGSLGRGRDAVEGRIRIRDVYINLYFAPEFQVLAGYQ
;
A
#
# COMPACT_ATOMS: atom_id res chain seq x y z
N MET A 1 -5.40 37.51 -1.58
CA MET A 1 -4.59 36.40 -2.15
C MET A 1 -4.80 35.07 -1.39
N ARG A 2 -6.04 34.71 -0.98
CA ARG A 2 -6.32 33.47 -0.20
C ARG A 2 -7.12 32.40 -0.96
N LYS A 3 -7.56 32.67 -2.20
CA LYS A 3 -8.44 31.76 -2.97
C LYS A 3 -7.68 30.79 -3.89
N SER A 4 -6.42 31.06 -4.24
CA SER A 4 -5.63 30.18 -5.13
C SER A 4 -5.01 28.98 -4.42
N LEU A 5 -4.70 29.08 -3.12
CA LEU A 5 -4.14 27.97 -2.33
C LEU A 5 -5.18 26.88 -2.05
N LEU A 6 -6.44 27.25 -1.82
CA LEU A 6 -7.54 26.30 -1.61
C LEU A 6 -7.87 25.50 -2.88
N ALA A 7 -7.69 26.10 -4.06
CA ALA A 7 -7.91 25.43 -5.34
C ALA A 7 -6.85 24.36 -5.64
N MET A 8 -5.61 24.49 -5.13
CA MET A 8 -4.58 23.45 -5.30
C MET A 8 -4.77 22.26 -4.37
N ALA A 9 -5.35 22.45 -3.18
CA ALA A 9 -5.68 21.35 -2.27
C ALA A 9 -6.83 20.48 -2.81
N ALA A 10 -7.78 21.08 -3.55
CA ALA A 10 -8.90 20.35 -4.16
C ALA A 10 -8.51 19.49 -5.38
N LEU A 11 -7.35 19.75 -6.01
CA LEU A 11 -6.88 18.99 -7.18
C LEU A 11 -6.05 17.75 -6.80
N MET A 12 -5.70 17.58 -5.52
CA MET A 12 -5.02 16.39 -4.99
C MET A 12 -6.08 15.36 -4.57
N GLY A 13 -6.85 14.88 -5.54
CA GLY A 13 -7.86 13.85 -5.31
C GLY A 13 -7.20 12.51 -5.04
N VAL A 14 -6.99 12.18 -3.77
CA VAL A 14 -6.56 10.84 -3.36
C VAL A 14 -7.77 9.92 -3.42
N ALA A 15 -7.81 9.03 -4.40
CA ALA A 15 -8.77 7.92 -4.41
C ALA A 15 -8.12 6.71 -3.74
N VAL A 16 -8.52 6.42 -2.50
CA VAL A 16 -8.24 5.12 -1.88
C VAL A 16 -9.30 4.15 -2.39
N VAL A 17 -8.91 3.19 -3.21
CA VAL A 17 -9.83 2.15 -3.69
C VAL A 17 -10.09 1.18 -2.53
N PRO A 18 -11.35 0.78 -2.26
CA PRO A 18 -11.64 -0.18 -1.19
C PRO A 18 -10.82 -1.46 -1.39
N SER A 19 -10.10 -1.86 -0.35
CA SER A 19 -9.29 -3.09 -0.36
C SER A 19 -10.21 -4.30 -0.55
N LYS A 20 -9.96 -5.10 -1.58
CA LYS A 20 -10.56 -6.43 -1.68
C LYS A 20 -9.68 -7.39 -0.91
N ALA A 21 -10.25 -8.00 0.14
CA ALA A 21 -9.62 -9.02 0.94
C ALA A 21 -10.39 -10.33 0.79
N ALA A 22 -9.66 -11.44 0.67
CA ALA A 22 -10.22 -12.78 0.77
C ALA A 22 -9.76 -13.40 2.08
N MET A 23 -10.69 -14.05 2.78
CA MET A 23 -10.45 -14.63 4.10
C MET A 23 -10.86 -16.10 4.07
N PHE A 24 -9.90 -16.96 4.38
CA PHE A 24 -10.10 -18.38 4.61
C PHE A 24 -10.14 -18.59 6.12
N ARG A 25 -11.32 -18.86 6.67
CA ARG A 25 -11.51 -19.09 8.10
C ARG A 25 -12.00 -20.52 8.32
N VAL A 26 -11.23 -21.29 9.07
CA VAL A 26 -11.67 -22.59 9.58
C VAL A 26 -12.38 -22.36 10.91
N ASP A 27 -11.76 -21.58 11.81
CA ASP A 27 -12.33 -21.18 13.10
C ASP A 27 -11.73 -19.83 13.57
N GLU A 28 -12.00 -19.43 14.82
CA GLU A 28 -11.48 -18.18 15.37
C GLU A 28 -9.96 -18.15 15.54
N GLN A 29 -9.33 -19.32 15.67
CA GLN A 29 -7.92 -19.51 15.95
C GLN A 29 -7.10 -19.96 14.74
N THR A 30 -7.78 -20.34 13.67
CA THR A 30 -7.21 -20.87 12.44
C THR A 30 -7.80 -20.12 11.26
N PHE A 31 -7.07 -19.13 10.77
CA PHE A 31 -7.49 -18.33 9.63
C PHE A 31 -6.31 -17.81 8.83
N ALA A 32 -6.57 -17.51 7.57
CA ALA A 32 -5.67 -16.82 6.66
C ALA A 32 -6.43 -15.71 5.94
N ASN A 33 -5.86 -14.52 5.94
CA ASN A 33 -6.34 -13.35 5.23
C ASN A 33 -5.34 -13.00 4.14
N MET A 34 -5.85 -12.69 2.96
CA MET A 34 -5.08 -12.08 1.89
C MET A 34 -5.79 -10.83 1.42
N GLY A 35 -5.04 -9.84 0.98
CA GLY A 35 -5.66 -8.66 0.39
C GLY A 35 -4.69 -7.80 -0.39
N VAL A 36 -5.30 -6.91 -1.16
CA VAL A 36 -4.58 -5.90 -1.93
C VAL A 36 -5.11 -4.53 -1.52
N GLN A 37 -4.18 -3.65 -1.20
CA GLN A 37 -4.43 -2.22 -0.99
C GLN A 37 -3.66 -1.42 -2.04
N MET A 38 -4.29 -0.42 -2.63
CA MET A 38 -3.68 0.43 -3.64
C MET A 38 -4.07 1.89 -3.43
N GLN A 39 -3.10 2.79 -3.54
CA GLN A 39 -3.30 4.22 -3.52
C GLN A 39 -2.92 4.83 -4.87
N ILE A 40 -3.92 5.40 -5.55
CA ILE A 40 -3.74 6.08 -6.83
C ILE A 40 -3.81 7.59 -6.60
N TRP A 41 -2.85 8.30 -7.18
CA TRP A 41 -2.78 9.75 -7.16
C TRP A 41 -2.97 10.27 -8.58
N GLY A 42 -3.87 11.25 -8.72
CA GLY A 42 -4.02 12.03 -9.95
C GLY A 42 -3.67 13.48 -9.66
N GLN A 43 -2.77 14.06 -10.44
CA GLN A 43 -2.40 15.47 -10.33
C GLN A 43 -2.51 16.16 -11.68
N HIS A 44 -3.26 17.26 -11.74
CA HIS A 44 -3.25 18.13 -12.91
C HIS A 44 -2.12 19.15 -12.78
N LEU A 45 -1.18 19.12 -13.71
CA LEU A 45 -0.09 20.07 -13.84
C LEU A 45 -0.48 21.06 -14.93
N GLY A 46 -0.85 22.27 -14.50
CA GLY A 46 -1.06 23.40 -15.39
C GLY A 46 0.24 23.86 -16.05
N LYS A 47 0.13 24.71 -17.08
CA LYS A 47 1.30 25.32 -17.73
C LYS A 47 2.01 26.23 -16.74
N ARG A 48 3.33 26.10 -16.61
CA ARG A 48 4.14 27.00 -15.78
C ARG A 48 4.82 28.09 -16.61
N THR A 49 5.07 27.83 -17.89
CA THR A 49 5.61 28.77 -18.88
C THR A 49 4.94 28.59 -20.25
N ASP A 50 5.06 29.56 -21.15
CA ASP A 50 4.37 29.58 -22.45
C ASP A 50 4.76 28.43 -23.41
N GLY A 51 5.90 27.78 -23.17
CA GLY A 51 6.37 26.62 -23.93
C GLY A 51 5.85 25.26 -23.42
N GLU A 52 5.20 25.21 -22.27
CA GLU A 52 4.79 23.96 -21.64
C GLU A 52 3.35 23.58 -21.99
N LYS A 53 3.11 22.26 -22.11
CA LYS A 53 1.76 21.69 -22.25
C LYS A 53 1.24 21.34 -20.87
N SER A 54 -0.04 21.66 -20.60
CA SER A 54 -0.71 21.13 -19.42
C SER A 54 -0.85 19.63 -19.55
N ARG A 55 -0.82 18.93 -18.41
CA ARG A 55 -0.89 17.48 -18.37
C ARG A 55 -1.52 16.99 -17.08
N THR A 56 -2.17 15.85 -17.16
CA THR A 56 -2.65 15.11 -15.99
C THR A 56 -1.75 13.91 -15.79
N ASP A 57 -1.18 13.80 -14.60
CA ASP A 57 -0.30 12.71 -14.20
C ASP A 57 -1.01 11.78 -13.24
N PHE A 58 -0.85 10.48 -13.47
CA PHE A 58 -1.29 9.43 -12.58
C PHE A 58 -0.07 8.69 -12.04
N SER A 59 -0.05 8.45 -10.73
CA SER A 59 0.95 7.59 -10.08
C SER A 59 0.31 6.64 -9.10
N ILE A 60 0.96 5.51 -8.89
CA ILE A 60 0.62 4.55 -7.83
C ILE A 60 1.76 4.61 -6.83
N ASN A 61 1.56 5.35 -5.75
CA ASN A 61 2.61 5.59 -4.77
C ASN A 61 2.78 4.40 -3.81
N ASP A 62 1.72 3.62 -3.60
CA ASP A 62 1.72 2.43 -2.74
C ASP A 62 0.72 1.40 -3.27
N VAL A 63 1.22 0.22 -3.63
CA VAL A 63 0.49 -1.03 -3.78
C VAL A 63 1.01 -1.96 -2.70
N ARG A 64 0.10 -2.54 -1.92
CA ARG A 64 0.43 -3.53 -0.91
C ARG A 64 -0.35 -4.80 -1.16
N VAL A 65 0.36 -5.92 -1.20
CA VAL A 65 -0.21 -7.25 -1.19
C VAL A 65 0.18 -7.87 0.13
N TYR A 66 -0.80 -8.25 0.93
CA TYR A 66 -0.55 -8.87 2.22
C TYR A 66 -1.18 -10.26 2.30
N PHE A 67 -0.50 -11.14 3.03
CA PHE A 67 -0.96 -12.45 3.43
C PHE A 67 -0.64 -12.62 4.90
N ASN A 68 -1.64 -12.76 5.76
CA ASN A 68 -1.42 -12.92 7.19
C ASN A 68 -2.45 -13.84 7.80
N GLY A 69 -2.16 -14.36 8.98
CA GLY A 69 -3.08 -15.25 9.64
C GLY A 69 -2.46 -15.96 10.82
N GLN A 70 -3.19 -16.97 11.28
CA GLN A 70 -2.74 -17.84 12.34
C GLN A 70 -3.19 -19.27 12.08
N VAL A 71 -2.29 -20.19 12.37
CA VAL A 71 -2.51 -21.63 12.23
C VAL A 71 -3.16 -22.18 13.50
N ASN A 72 -2.85 -21.57 14.65
CA ASN A 72 -3.48 -21.82 15.94
C ASN A 72 -3.20 -20.62 16.88
N LYS A 73 -3.53 -20.73 18.18
CA LYS A 73 -3.26 -19.65 19.16
C LYS A 73 -1.78 -19.24 19.28
N LEU A 74 -0.86 -20.16 18.99
CA LEU A 74 0.57 -20.01 19.18
C LEU A 74 1.31 -19.61 17.90
N VAL A 75 0.83 -19.98 16.72
CA VAL A 75 1.58 -19.80 15.47
C VAL A 75 0.85 -18.82 14.56
N ARG A 76 1.44 -17.65 14.38
CA ARG A 76 0.98 -16.60 13.47
C ARG A 76 1.97 -16.41 12.32
N PHE A 77 1.49 -15.95 11.18
CA PHE A 77 2.33 -15.64 10.03
C PHE A 77 1.93 -14.31 9.39
N ASN A 78 2.88 -13.67 8.74
CA ASN A 78 2.68 -12.47 7.95
C ASN A 78 3.65 -12.44 6.77
N ALA A 79 3.16 -11.96 5.64
CA ALA A 79 3.93 -11.58 4.48
C ALA A 79 3.30 -10.32 3.87
N GLU A 80 4.06 -9.26 3.69
CA GLU A 80 3.68 -8.02 3.03
C GLU A 80 4.68 -7.67 1.93
N LEU A 81 4.18 -7.53 0.72
CA LEU A 81 4.89 -7.02 -0.43
C LEU A 81 4.37 -5.62 -0.71
N SER A 82 5.28 -4.67 -0.89
CA SER A 82 4.93 -3.31 -1.28
C SER A 82 5.54 -2.97 -2.64
N GLY A 83 4.85 -2.15 -3.40
CA GLY A 83 5.34 -1.65 -4.66
C GLY A 83 4.87 -0.24 -4.95
N SER A 84 5.60 0.43 -5.82
CA SER A 84 5.22 1.74 -6.35
C SER A 84 5.44 1.76 -7.86
N LEU A 85 4.55 2.44 -8.57
CA LEU A 85 4.66 2.72 -9.99
C LEU A 85 4.55 4.22 -10.19
N GLY A 86 5.65 4.83 -10.60
CA GLY A 86 5.74 6.25 -10.89
C GLY A 86 6.14 6.47 -12.34
N ARG A 87 6.09 7.74 -12.76
CA ARG A 87 6.66 8.15 -14.04
C ARG A 87 8.07 8.70 -13.80
N GLY A 88 9.07 7.99 -14.31
CA GLY A 88 10.44 8.50 -14.45
C GLY A 88 10.53 9.50 -15.60
N ARG A 89 11.72 10.08 -15.82
CA ARG A 89 11.94 11.10 -16.88
C ARG A 89 11.50 10.61 -18.26
N ASP A 90 11.74 9.34 -18.58
CA ASP A 90 11.51 8.77 -19.92
C ASP A 90 10.69 7.46 -19.94
N ALA A 91 10.40 6.84 -18.78
CA ALA A 91 9.67 5.58 -18.70
C ALA A 91 8.85 5.43 -17.41
N VAL A 92 7.96 4.42 -17.38
CA VAL A 92 7.32 3.97 -16.12
C VAL A 92 8.37 3.26 -15.28
N GLU A 93 8.61 3.74 -14.07
CA GLU A 93 9.52 3.11 -13.11
C GLU A 93 8.71 2.40 -12.03
N GLY A 94 8.97 1.09 -11.91
CA GLY A 94 8.37 0.24 -10.89
C GLY A 94 9.39 -0.19 -9.86
N ARG A 95 8.97 -0.22 -8.60
CA ARG A 95 9.76 -0.84 -7.53
C ARG A 95 8.86 -1.82 -6.78
N ILE A 96 9.38 -3.01 -6.50
CA ILE A 96 8.79 -3.99 -5.60
C ILE A 96 9.77 -4.20 -4.46
N ARG A 97 9.27 -4.27 -3.23
CA ARG A 97 10.03 -4.55 -2.02
C ARG A 97 9.25 -5.51 -1.14
N ILE A 98 9.97 -6.44 -0.56
CA ILE A 98 9.50 -7.17 0.61
C ILE A 98 9.48 -6.17 1.76
N ARG A 99 8.32 -5.97 2.39
CA ARG A 99 8.21 -5.12 3.58
C ARG A 99 8.41 -5.98 4.83
N ASP A 100 7.61 -7.04 4.94
CA ASP A 100 7.59 -7.89 6.12
C ASP A 100 7.38 -9.34 5.66
N VAL A 101 8.13 -10.31 6.18
CA VAL A 101 7.84 -11.75 6.02
C VAL A 101 8.32 -12.46 7.28
N TYR A 102 7.39 -12.94 8.11
CA TYR A 102 7.75 -13.58 9.37
C TYR A 102 6.74 -14.63 9.84
N ILE A 103 7.24 -15.51 10.70
CA ILE A 103 6.47 -16.38 11.58
C ILE A 103 6.62 -15.85 13.00
N ASN A 104 5.52 -15.74 13.73
CA ASN A 104 5.49 -15.36 15.13
C ASN A 104 4.96 -16.52 15.99
N LEU A 105 5.80 -17.01 16.89
CA LEU A 105 5.43 -17.95 17.95
C LEU A 105 4.98 -17.16 19.18
N TYR A 106 3.67 -17.05 19.35
CA TYR A 106 2.99 -16.22 20.34
C TYR A 106 2.55 -17.08 21.54
N PHE A 107 3.44 -17.26 22.53
CA PHE A 107 3.14 -18.06 23.73
C PHE A 107 2.35 -17.25 24.77
N ALA A 108 2.77 -16.00 25.00
CA ALA A 108 2.12 -15.03 25.87
C ALA A 108 2.41 -13.60 25.35
N PRO A 109 1.65 -12.57 25.77
CA PRO A 109 1.95 -11.18 25.42
C PRO A 109 3.39 -10.76 25.75
N GLU A 110 3.92 -11.28 26.85
CA GLU A 110 5.27 -11.00 27.35
C GLU A 110 6.35 -11.89 26.73
N PHE A 111 5.96 -12.99 26.08
CA PHE A 111 6.88 -13.96 25.50
C PHE A 111 6.43 -14.42 24.11
N GLN A 112 7.05 -13.82 23.10
CA GLN A 112 6.86 -14.16 21.70
C GLN A 112 8.19 -14.22 20.98
N VAL A 113 8.31 -15.15 20.02
CA VAL A 113 9.50 -15.31 19.19
C VAL A 113 9.12 -15.05 17.75
N LEU A 114 9.67 -13.99 17.17
CA LEU A 114 9.49 -13.64 15.76
C LEU A 114 10.72 -14.09 14.96
N ALA A 115 10.49 -14.85 13.90
CA ALA A 115 11.51 -15.29 12.97
C ALA A 115 11.15 -14.84 11.56
N GLY A 116 11.98 -13.99 10.96
CA GLY A 116 11.75 -13.48 9.61
C GLY A 116 12.43 -12.14 9.34
N TYR A 117 11.96 -11.49 8.28
CA TYR A 117 12.35 -10.16 7.84
C TYR A 117 11.25 -9.17 8.23
N GLN A 118 11.63 -8.03 8.81
CA GLN A 118 10.76 -6.94 9.22
C GLN A 118 11.44 -5.60 8.94
#